data_AF-A0A645JNF8-F1
#
_entry.id   AF-A0A645JNF8-F1
#
_cell.length_a   1.000
_cell.length_b   1.000
_cell.length_c   1.000
_cell.angle_alpha   90.00
_cell.angle_beta   90.00
_cell.angle_gamma   90.00
#
_symmetry.space_group_name_H-M   'P 1'
#
loop_
_entity.id
_entity.type
_entity.pdbx_description
1 polymer ?
#
loop_
_entity_poly.entity_id
_entity_poly.type
_entity_poly.pdbx_seq_one_letter_code
_entity_poly.pdbx_strand_id
1 'polypeptide(L)' 'MKGIACAKPTWLAEVALDKAIALVKGEAVDQNTIYPTAVFSDDELDKYVRADLPDDFWANTHLPDDVIKTIFAQ' A
#
# COMPACT_ATOMS: atom_id res chain seq x y z
N MET A 1 -12.22 -16.61 10.54
CA MET A 1 -11.71 -15.47 11.33
C MET A 1 -11.73 -14.25 10.40
N LYS A 2 -11.72 -13.01 10.89
CA LYS A 2 -11.51 -11.85 10.00
C LYS A 2 -10.04 -11.46 10.13
N GLY A 3 -9.23 -11.72 9.11
CA GLY A 3 -7.83 -11.32 9.08
C GLY A 3 -7.71 -9.79 9.12
N ILE A 4 -6.81 -9.28 9.95
CA ILE A 4 -6.45 -7.86 10.01
C ILE A 4 -4.99 -7.78 9.60
N ALA A 5 -4.68 -7.07 8.51
CA ALA A 5 -3.32 -6.62 8.22
C ALA A 5 -3.16 -5.17 8.72
N CYS A 6 -1.94 -4.79 9.10
CA CYS A 6 -1.72 -3.55 9.86
C CYS A 6 -2.17 -2.30 9.10
N ALA A 7 -2.71 -1.37 9.89
CA ALA A 7 -2.89 0.02 9.51
C ALA A 7 -1.56 0.59 9.01
N LYS A 8 -1.60 1.40 7.93
CA LYS A 8 -0.48 2.06 7.23
C LYS A 8 0.10 1.31 6.02
N PRO A 9 -0.68 1.14 4.93
CA PRO A 9 -0.13 0.62 3.68
C PRO A 9 0.91 1.55 3.06
N THR A 10 1.80 0.98 2.26
CA THR A 10 2.95 1.71 1.67
C THR A 10 2.52 2.76 0.65
N TRP A 11 1.37 2.56 -0.01
CA TRP A 11 0.81 3.50 -0.99
C TRP A 11 0.34 4.83 -0.40
N LEU A 12 0.30 5.00 0.93
CA LEU A 12 0.01 6.30 1.54
C LEU A 12 1.04 7.37 1.13
N ALA A 13 2.28 6.97 0.83
CA ALA A 13 3.30 7.90 0.35
C ALA A 13 3.01 8.42 -1.07
N GLU A 14 2.49 7.57 -1.96
CA GLU A 14 2.05 7.94 -3.32
C GLU A 14 0.95 9.00 -3.23
N VAL A 15 -0.10 8.72 -2.44
CA VAL A 15 -1.21 9.66 -2.21
C VAL A 15 -0.73 11.00 -1.65
N ALA A 16 0.19 10.97 -0.67
CA ALA A 16 0.73 12.20 -0.09
C ALA A 16 1.49 13.04 -1.12
N LEU A 17 2.24 12.39 -2.02
CA LEU A 17 2.94 13.05 -3.11
C LEU A 17 1.97 13.68 -4.11
N ASP A 18 0.91 12.97 -4.50
CA ASP A 18 -0.11 13.49 -5.40
C ASP A 18 -0.78 14.75 -4.83
N LYS A 19 -1.12 14.73 -3.53
CA LYS A 19 -1.69 15.91 -2.84
C LYS A 19 -0.69 17.06 -2.79
N ALA A 20 0.59 16.79 -2.58
CA ALA A 20 1.62 17.82 -2.60
C ALA A 20 1.76 18.46 -4.00
N ILE A 21 1.70 17.66 -5.07
CA ILE A 21 1.71 18.15 -6.45
C ILE A 21 0.48 19.01 -6.74
N ALA A 22 -0.70 18.57 -6.33
CA ALA A 22 -1.95 19.32 -6.48
C ALA A 22 -1.88 20.69 -5.79
N LEU A 23 -1.38 20.73 -4.54
CA LEU A 23 -1.15 21.96 -3.80
C LEU A 23 -0.23 22.94 -4.54
N VAL A 24 0.90 22.46 -5.08
CA VAL A 24 1.85 23.28 -5.83
C VAL A 24 1.22 23.86 -7.11
N LYS A 25 0.24 23.17 -7.69
CA LYS A 25 -0.54 23.64 -8.86
C LYS A 25 -1.67 24.62 -8.49
N GLY A 26 -1.89 24.88 -7.20
CA GLY A 26 -2.99 25.71 -6.73
C GLY A 26 -4.35 25.01 -6.73
N GLU A 27 -4.37 23.68 -6.82
CA GLU A 27 -5.59 22.88 -6.74
C GLU A 27 -6.07 22.77 -5.28
N ALA A 28 -7.37 22.66 -5.09
CA ALA A 28 -7.94 22.43 -3.76
C ALA A 28 -7.65 20.99 -3.31
N VAL A 29 -7.20 20.83 -2.07
CA VAL A 29 -7.01 19.51 -1.43
C VAL A 29 -7.68 19.52 -0.05
N ASP A 30 -8.17 18.35 0.36
CA ASP A 30 -8.67 18.16 1.72
C ASP A 30 -7.52 18.25 2.72
N GLN A 31 -7.75 18.94 3.84
CA GLN A 31 -6.78 19.01 4.93
C GLN A 31 -6.57 17.64 5.59
N ASN A 32 -7.64 16.84 5.70
CA ASN A 32 -7.61 15.51 6.31
C ASN A 32 -8.34 14.52 5.41
N THR A 33 -7.62 13.48 4.97
CA THR A 33 -8.22 12.33 4.28
C THR A 33 -7.96 11.08 5.12
N ILE A 34 -9.03 10.44 5.58
CA ILE A 34 -8.95 9.19 6.35
C ILE A 34 -9.19 8.03 5.40
N TYR A 35 -8.17 7.22 5.17
CA TYR A 35 -8.29 6.00 4.39
C TYR A 35 -8.74 4.85 5.29
N PRO A 36 -9.75 4.06 4.89
CA PRO A 36 -10.17 2.91 5.67
C PRO A 36 -9.05 1.88 5.74
N THR A 37 -8.91 1.23 6.89
CA THR A 37 -8.01 0.08 7.02
C THR A 37 -8.52 -1.05 6.13
N ALA A 38 -7.63 -1.60 5.30
CA ALA A 38 -7.96 -2.78 4.51
C ALA A 38 -8.22 -3.97 5.44
N VAL A 39 -9.29 -4.72 5.15
CA VAL A 39 -9.65 -5.94 5.86
C VAL A 39 -9.63 -7.07 4.85
N PHE A 40 -8.89 -8.13 5.17
CA PHE A 40 -8.73 -9.29 4.30
C PHE A 40 -9.29 -10.51 5.02
N SER A 41 -10.21 -11.22 4.39
CA SER A 41 -10.74 -12.46 4.96
C SER A 41 -9.79 -13.64 4.73
N ASP A 42 -9.99 -14.72 5.49
CA ASP A 42 -9.10 -15.88 5.45
C ASP A 42 -9.03 -16.50 4.03
N ASP A 43 -10.11 -16.44 3.26
CA ASP A 43 -10.21 -16.92 1.87
C ASP A 43 -9.49 -16.01 0.85
N GLU A 44 -9.01 -14.85 1.27
CA GLU A 44 -8.27 -13.92 0.43
C GLU A 44 -6.77 -13.85 0.78
N LEU A 45 -6.34 -14.50 1.86
CA LEU A 45 -4.94 -14.47 2.32
C LEU A 45 -3.95 -14.84 1.23
N ASP A 46 -4.25 -15.88 0.44
CA ASP A 46 -3.38 -16.36 -0.64
C ASP A 46 -3.15 -15.33 -1.76
N LYS A 47 -3.98 -14.29 -1.86
CA LYS A 47 -3.79 -13.18 -2.81
C LYS A 47 -2.71 -12.20 -2.36
N TYR A 48 -2.45 -12.12 -1.05
CA TYR A 48 -1.57 -11.12 -0.44
C TYR A 48 -0.30 -11.73 0.14
N VAL A 49 -0.34 -12.98 0.60
CA VAL A 49 0.86 -13.69 1.06
C VAL A 49 1.75 -14.02 -0.14
N ARG A 50 2.98 -13.50 -0.13
CA ARG A 50 3.98 -13.69 -1.19
C ARG A 50 5.14 -14.53 -0.68
N ALA A 51 4.97 -15.86 -0.73
CA ALA A 51 5.98 -16.82 -0.28
C ALA A 51 7.28 -16.79 -1.11
N ASP A 52 7.27 -16.14 -2.27
CA ASP A 52 8.42 -15.88 -3.12
C ASP A 52 9.22 -14.64 -2.71
N LEU A 53 8.76 -13.87 -1.71
CA LEU A 53 9.41 -12.65 -1.23
C LEU A 53 9.83 -12.79 0.25
N PRO A 54 10.79 -11.98 0.74
CA PRO A 54 11.17 -11.95 2.15
C PRO A 54 10.02 -11.51 3.06
N ASP A 55 10.07 -11.92 4.33
CA ASP A 55 9.06 -11.59 5.35
C ASP A 55 8.92 -10.07 5.61
N ASP A 56 9.96 -9.29 5.31
CA ASP A 56 9.95 -7.82 5.39
C ASP A 56 9.12 -7.15 4.28
N PHE A 57 8.62 -7.92 3.29
CA PHE A 57 7.79 -7.38 2.22
C PHE A 57 6.37 -7.02 2.70
N TRP A 58 5.97 -5.77 2.46
CA TRP A 58 4.62 -5.31 2.77
C TRP A 58 3.65 -5.52 1.59
N ALA A 59 2.72 -6.47 1.75
CA ALA A 59 1.84 -6.92 0.66
C ALA A 59 0.82 -5.88 0.17
N ASN A 60 0.33 -4.97 1.03
CA ASN A 60 -0.64 -3.96 0.64
C ASN A 60 0.05 -2.74 0.00
N THR A 61 0.54 -2.94 -1.23
CA THR A 61 1.33 -1.99 -2.02
C THR A 61 0.73 -1.77 -3.40
N HIS A 62 0.96 -0.61 -4.01
CA HIS A 62 0.65 -0.34 -5.43
C HIS A 62 1.84 -0.56 -6.37
N LEU A 63 2.99 -1.02 -5.84
CA LEU A 63 4.18 -1.23 -6.66
C LEU A 63 3.94 -2.35 -7.70
N PRO A 64 4.40 -2.16 -8.95
CA PRO A 64 4.44 -3.22 -9.96
C PRO A 64 5.33 -4.40 -9.53
N ASP A 65 4.99 -5.61 -9.99
CA ASP A 65 5.67 -6.86 -9.59
C ASP A 65 7.14 -6.92 -10.03
N ASP A 66 7.49 -6.34 -11.18
CA ASP A 66 8.86 -6.22 -11.66
C ASP A 66 9.72 -5.30 -10.77
N VAL A 67 9.14 -4.20 -10.29
CA VAL A 67 9.78 -3.29 -9.33
C VAL A 67 9.97 -4.00 -7.98
N ILE A 68 8.95 -4.71 -7.50
CA ILE A 68 9.04 -5.49 -6.25
C ILE A 68 10.16 -6.52 -6.36
N LYS A 69 10.18 -7.33 -7.43
CA LYS A 69 11.24 -8.31 -7.67
C LYS A 69 12.62 -7.69 -7.75
N THR A 70 12.74 -6.46 -8.27
CA THR A 70 14.02 -5.75 -8.31
C THR A 70 14.47 -5.29 -6.92
N ILE A 71 13.57 -4.74 -6.10
CA ILE A 71 13.88 -4.23 -4.75
C ILE A 71 14.23 -5.39 -3.80
N PHE A 72 13.51 -6.51 -3.92
CA PHE A 72 13.62 -7.66 -3.04
C PHE A 72 14.38 -8.83 -3.65
N ALA A 73 15.07 -8.62 -4.79
CA ALA A 73 16.00 -9.61 -5.34
C ALA A 73 17.14 -9.83 -4.32
N GLN A 74 17.07 -10.93 -3.59
CA GLN A 74 18.16 -11.43 -2.75
C GLN A 74 19.05 -12.37 -3.55
#